data_AF-A0A6J4Q689-F1
#
_entry.id   AF-A0A6J4Q689-F1
#
_cell.length_a   1.000
_cell.length_b   1.000
_cell.length_c   1.000
_cell.angle_alpha   90.00
_cell.angle_beta   90.00
_cell.angle_gamma   90.00
#
_symmetry.space_group_name_H-M   'P 1'
#
loop_
_entity.id
_entity.type
_entity.pdbx_description
1 polymer ?
#
loop_
_entity_poly.entity_id
_entity_poly.type
_entity_poly.pdbx_seq_one_letter_code
_entity_poly.pdbx_strand_id
1 'polypeptide(L)'
;VRILKDLEEDITDRHVLIVEDIIDTGLTLSYLMRSLHARKPASLEICALLSKPSRRRAELDVRYLGFEVPDEFVVGYGLDYAGAYRNLPDICVLKPEVFTAG
;
A
#
# COMPACT_ATOMS: atom_id res chain seq x y z
N VAL A 1 -14.37 3.55 -4.81
CA VAL A 1 -13.54 3.94 -3.65
C VAL A 1 -14.03 5.29 -3.17
N ARG A 2 -14.16 5.51 -1.86
CA ARG A 2 -14.53 6.80 -1.26
C ARG A 2 -13.38 7.24 -0.36
N ILE A 3 -12.88 8.46 -0.56
CA ILE A 3 -11.86 9.05 0.32
C ILE A 3 -12.57 9.59 1.56
N LEU A 4 -12.23 9.05 2.73
CA LEU A 4 -12.82 9.48 4.01
C LEU A 4 -12.05 10.64 4.65
N LYS A 5 -10.73 10.67 4.44
CA LYS A 5 -9.86 11.77 4.82
C LYS A 5 -9.00 12.11 3.61
N ASP A 6 -9.14 13.34 3.14
CA ASP A 6 -8.39 13.85 1.99
C ASP A 6 -7.18 14.65 2.48
N LEU A 7 -6.27 14.97 1.56
CA LEU A 7 -5.18 15.91 1.80
C LEU A 7 -5.77 17.28 2.18
N GLU A 8 -5.28 17.83 3.28
CA GLU A 8 -5.62 19.19 3.73
C GLU A 8 -4.79 20.24 2.97
N GLU A 9 -3.59 19.86 2.50
CA GLU A 9 -2.68 20.72 1.74
C GLU A 9 -2.90 20.61 0.24
N ASP A 10 -2.72 21.74 -0.45
CA ASP A 10 -2.57 21.76 -1.91
C ASP A 10 -1.24 21.12 -2.31
N ILE A 11 -1.28 20.30 -3.36
CA ILE A 11 -0.12 19.61 -3.91
C ILE A 11 0.24 20.07 -5.33
N THR A 12 -0.45 21.08 -5.86
CA THR A 12 -0.14 21.69 -7.16
C THR A 12 1.33 22.10 -7.22
N ASP A 13 2.03 21.70 -8.28
CA ASP A 13 3.46 21.97 -8.49
C ASP A 13 4.41 21.45 -7.39
N ARG A 14 3.95 20.53 -6.52
CA ARG A 14 4.79 19.89 -5.51
C ARG A 14 5.25 18.51 -5.95
N HIS A 15 6.43 18.10 -5.49
CA HIS A 15 6.89 16.73 -5.61
C HIS A 15 6.25 15.88 -4.50
N VAL A 16 5.45 14.88 -4.88
CA VAL A 16 4.71 14.03 -3.94
C VAL A 16 5.22 12.60 -4.03
N LEU A 17 5.52 12.00 -2.88
CA LEU A 17 5.85 10.59 -2.74
C LEU A 17 4.77 9.90 -1.91
N ILE A 18 4.04 8.97 -2.51
CA ILE A 18 3.14 8.09 -1.78
C ILE A 18 3.97 7.01 -1.12
N VAL A 19 3.76 6.79 0.18
CA VAL A 19 4.42 5.73 0.95
C VAL A 19 3.37 4.69 1.35
N GLU A 20 3.52 3.46 0.85
CA GLU A 20 2.62 2.34 1.09
C GLU A 20 3.34 1.22 1.84
N ASP A 21 2.63 0.54 2.73
CA ASP A 21 3.12 -0.63 3.44
C ASP A 21 3.16 -1.87 2.53
N ILE A 22 2.08 -2.14 1.79
CA ILE A 22 1.97 -3.28 0.88
C ILE A 22 1.13 -2.96 -0.36
N ILE A 23 1.67 -3.28 -1.53
CA ILE A 23 0.89 -3.29 -2.76
C ILE A 23 0.44 -4.72 -3.07
N ASP A 24 -0.85 -4.95 -2.88
CA ASP A 24 -1.52 -6.20 -3.24
C ASP A 24 -2.05 -6.14 -4.69
N THR A 25 -3.36 -6.03 -4.89
CA THR A 25 -3.95 -5.94 -6.23
C THR A 25 -3.57 -4.67 -7.00
N GLY A 26 -3.17 -3.60 -6.29
CA GLY A 26 -2.84 -2.30 -6.86
C GLY A 26 -4.04 -1.43 -7.26
N LEU A 27 -5.28 -1.91 -7.12
CA LEU A 27 -6.48 -1.18 -7.57
C LEU A 27 -6.73 0.10 -6.77
N THR A 28 -6.58 0.06 -5.45
CA THR A 28 -6.74 1.23 -4.57
C THR A 28 -5.69 2.29 -4.89
N LEU A 29 -4.42 1.88 -4.98
CA LEU A 29 -3.33 2.79 -5.29
C LEU A 29 -3.46 3.38 -6.70
N SER A 30 -3.87 2.60 -7.70
CA SER A 30 -4.15 3.11 -9.06
C SER A 30 -5.27 4.16 -9.06
N TYR A 31 -6.32 3.97 -8.26
CA TYR A 31 -7.35 4.99 -8.07
C TYR A 31 -6.79 6.25 -7.40
N LEU A 32 -6.00 6.11 -6.33
CA LEU A 32 -5.39 7.23 -5.62
C LEU A 32 -4.45 8.02 -6.53
N MET A 33 -3.59 7.34 -7.29
CA MET A 33 -2.68 7.94 -8.27
C MET A 33 -3.43 8.82 -9.27
N ARG A 34 -4.52 8.32 -9.87
CA ARG A 34 -5.35 9.12 -10.79
C ARG A 34 -5.97 10.35 -10.10
N SER A 35 -6.47 10.16 -8.88
CA SER A 35 -7.08 11.25 -8.11
C SER A 35 -6.08 12.35 -7.74
N LEU A 36 -4.85 11.97 -7.39
CA LEU A 36 -3.80 12.92 -7.02
C LEU A 36 -3.16 13.57 -8.25
N HIS A 37 -2.97 12.84 -9.36
CA HIS A 37 -2.51 13.41 -10.62
C HIS A 37 -3.44 14.53 -11.13
N ALA A 38 -4.75 14.39 -10.94
CA ALA A 38 -5.72 15.43 -11.33
C ALA A 38 -5.49 16.78 -10.60
N ARG A 39 -4.76 16.77 -9.48
CA ARG A 39 -4.36 17.97 -8.72
C ARG A 39 -3.06 18.61 -9.23
N LYS A 40 -2.49 18.08 -10.32
CA LYS A 40 -1.31 18.65 -11.01
C LYS A 40 -0.07 18.83 -10.12
N PRO A 41 0.39 17.77 -9.40
CA PRO A 41 1.70 17.83 -8.76
C PRO A 41 2.84 17.93 -9.79
N ALA A 42 3.99 18.46 -9.38
CA ALA A 42 5.19 18.50 -10.23
C ALA A 42 5.73 17.09 -10.51
N SER A 43 5.61 16.18 -9.56
CA SER A 43 5.79 14.74 -9.75
C SER A 43 4.94 13.96 -8.76
N LEU A 44 4.57 12.73 -9.12
CA LEU A 44 3.87 11.81 -8.25
C LEU A 44 4.52 10.43 -8.36
N GLU A 45 5.11 9.97 -7.27
CA GLU A 45 5.93 8.75 -7.23
C GLU A 45 5.43 7.81 -6.13
N ILE A 46 5.79 6.53 -6.24
CA ILE A 46 5.40 5.49 -5.27
C ILE A 46 6.66 4.92 -4.59
N CYS A 47 6.61 4.86 -3.26
CA CYS A 47 7.51 4.07 -2.41
C CYS A 47 6.66 3.02 -1.69
N ALA A 48 6.99 1.74 -1.86
CA ALA A 48 6.30 0.66 -1.18
C ALA A 48 7.28 -0.25 -0.47
N LEU A 49 6.94 -0.63 0.77
CA LEU A 49 7.74 -1.59 1.51
C LEU A 49 7.60 -2.99 0.91
N LEU A 50 6.37 -3.47 0.71
CA LEU A 50 6.07 -4.79 0.16
C LEU A 50 5.29 -4.73 -1.16
N SER A 51 5.51 -5.71 -2.02
CA SER A 51 4.73 -5.92 -3.25
C SER A 51 4.41 -7.40 -3.43
N LYS A 52 3.17 -7.71 -3.83
CA LYS A 52 2.74 -9.06 -4.27
C LYS A 52 2.47 -9.07 -5.78
N PRO A 53 3.49 -9.27 -6.64
CA PRO A 53 3.31 -9.24 -8.09
C PRO A 53 2.27 -10.26 -8.58
N SER A 54 2.19 -11.44 -7.96
CA SER A 54 1.23 -12.51 -8.31
C SER A 54 -0.25 -12.10 -8.19
N ARG A 55 -0.56 -11.04 -7.43
CA ARG A 55 -1.93 -10.54 -7.21
C ARG A 55 -2.27 -9.29 -8.02
N ARG A 56 -1.32 -8.78 -8.80
CA ARG A 56 -1.43 -7.52 -9.53
C ARG A 56 -2.62 -7.51 -10.48
N ARG A 57 -3.44 -6.47 -10.42
CA ARG A 57 -4.57 -6.21 -11.34
C ARG A 57 -4.52 -4.82 -11.99
N ALA A 58 -3.58 -3.98 -11.57
CA ALA A 58 -3.33 -2.67 -12.15
C ALA A 58 -1.83 -2.49 -12.33
N GLU A 59 -1.42 -2.00 -13.50
CA GLU A 59 -0.03 -1.57 -13.71
C GLU A 59 0.26 -0.34 -12.86
N LEU A 60 1.37 -0.39 -12.12
CA LEU A 60 1.83 0.66 -11.23
C LEU A 60 3.34 0.77 -11.38
N ASP A 61 3.82 1.98 -11.67
CA ASP A 61 5.25 2.28 -11.69
C ASP A 61 5.72 2.56 -10.25
N VAL A 62 6.38 1.57 -9.64
CA VAL A 62 6.86 1.65 -8.26
C VAL A 62 8.32 2.03 -8.27
N ARG A 63 8.59 3.34 -8.10
CA ARG A 63 9.96 3.88 -8.15
C ARG A 63 10.86 3.37 -7.03
N TYR A 64 10.31 3.15 -5.85
CA TYR A 64 11.05 2.63 -4.70
C TYR A 64 10.32 1.42 -4.15
N LEU A 65 10.93 0.24 -4.29
CA LEU A 65 10.40 -1.01 -3.74
C LEU A 65 11.36 -1.56 -2.70
N GLY A 66 10.85 -1.90 -1.52
CA GLY A 66 11.59 -2.64 -0.50
C GLY A 66 11.76 -4.10 -0.90
N PHE A 67 10.66 -4.85 -0.92
CA PHE A 67 10.67 -6.30 -1.14
C PHE A 67 9.48 -6.78 -1.96
N GLU A 68 9.74 -7.71 -2.87
CA GLU A 68 8.69 -8.58 -3.41
C GLU A 68 8.47 -9.76 -2.47
N VAL A 69 7.21 -10.08 -2.19
CA VAL A 69 6.81 -11.17 -1.30
C VAL A 69 5.81 -12.10 -1.99
N PRO A 70 5.79 -13.40 -1.62
CA PRO A 70 4.79 -14.34 -2.12
C PRO A 70 3.38 -13.95 -1.65
N ASP A 71 2.37 -14.64 -2.18
CA ASP A 71 0.99 -14.48 -1.71
C ASP A 71 0.74 -15.16 -0.36
N GLU A 72 1.32 -14.59 0.68
CA GLU A 72 1.15 -15.02 2.07
C GLU A 72 0.41 -13.97 2.89
N PHE A 73 -0.36 -14.38 3.89
CA PHE A 73 -1.00 -13.43 4.79
C PHE A 73 0.06 -12.87 5.76
N VAL A 74 0.50 -11.62 5.55
CA VAL A 74 1.55 -10.99 6.36
C VAL A 74 0.99 -9.99 7.36
N VAL A 75 1.61 -9.93 8.53
CA VAL A 75 1.31 -9.01 9.64
C VAL A 75 2.58 -8.42 10.24
N GLY A 76 2.47 -7.37 11.04
CA GLY A 76 3.61 -6.70 11.65
C GLY A 76 4.11 -5.50 10.86
N TYR A 77 4.95 -4.69 11.48
CA TYR A 77 5.48 -3.44 10.89
C TYR A 77 4.38 -2.52 10.32
N GLY A 78 3.27 -2.39 11.05
CA GLY A 78 2.10 -1.63 10.64
C GLY A 78 0.99 -2.45 9.98
N LEU A 79 1.29 -3.62 9.40
CA LEU A 79 0.32 -4.54 8.81
C LEU A 79 -0.48 -5.27 9.89
N ASP A 80 -1.77 -5.51 9.64
CA ASP A 80 -2.67 -6.08 10.65
C ASP A 80 -3.48 -7.28 10.21
N TYR A 81 -3.96 -8.00 11.22
CA TYR A 81 -5.12 -8.88 11.11
C TYR A 81 -6.10 -8.52 12.22
N ALA A 82 -7.34 -8.19 11.85
CA ALA A 82 -8.41 -7.81 12.78
C ALA A 82 -7.99 -6.71 13.78
N GLY A 83 -7.16 -5.75 13.34
CA GLY A 83 -6.65 -4.66 14.17
C GLY A 83 -5.47 -5.02 15.08
N ALA A 84 -5.01 -6.28 15.10
CA ALA A 84 -3.88 -6.74 15.90
C ALA A 84 -2.57 -6.80 15.09
N TYR A 85 -1.44 -7.05 15.80
CA TYR A 85 -0.10 -7.34 15.25
C TYR A 85 0.69 -6.18 14.63
N ARG A 86 0.08 -5.01 14.38
CA ARG A 86 0.78 -3.84 13.81
C ARG A 86 2.08 -3.45 14.52
N ASN A 87 2.14 -3.70 15.82
CA ASN A 87 3.23 -3.32 16.71
C ASN A 87 4.43 -4.28 16.69
N LEU A 88 4.36 -5.39 15.96
CA LEU A 88 5.53 -6.27 15.80
C LEU A 88 6.62 -5.52 15.01
N PRO A 89 7.89 -5.61 15.42
CA PRO A 89 9.00 -4.95 14.71
C PRO A 89 9.36 -5.66 13.40
N ASP A 90 8.91 -6.91 13.23
CA ASP A 90 9.18 -7.76 12.09
C ASP A 90 7.95 -7.92 11.20
N ILE A 91 8.18 -8.31 9.94
CA ILE A 91 7.13 -8.76 9.01
C ILE A 91 7.03 -10.28 9.11
N CYS A 92 5.86 -10.76 9.52
CA CYS A 92 5.63 -12.17 9.83
C CYS A 92 4.51 -12.75 8.97
N VAL A 93 4.62 -14.01 8.58
CA VAL A 93 3.49 -14.76 8.00
C VAL A 93 2.55 -15.21 9.12
N LEU A 94 1.28 -14.85 9.01
CA LEU A 94 0.24 -15.25 9.95
C LEU A 94 -0.09 -16.72 9.76
N LYS A 95 -0.11 -17.47 10.86
CA LYS A 95 -0.47 -18.89 10.85
C LYS A 95 -1.92 -19.10 10.38
N PRO A 96 -2.19 -20.03 9.44
CA PRO A 96 -3.54 -20.27 8.91
C PRO A 96 -4.60 -20.49 9.98
N GLU A 97 -4.27 -21.21 11.05
CA GLU A 97 -5.22 -21.56 12.12
C GLU A 97 -5.80 -20.32 12.81
N VAL A 98 -5.14 -19.16 12.71
CA VAL A 98 -5.62 -17.90 13.29
C VAL A 98 -6.77 -17.29 12.49
N PHE A 99 -6.83 -17.53 11.17
CA PHE A 99 -7.83 -16.91 10.29
C PHE A 99 -8.73 -17.90 9.54
N THR A 100 -8.48 -19.21 9.67
CA THR A 100 -9.37 -20.27 9.17
C THR A 100 -10.24 -20.89 10.26
N ALA A 101 -10.08 -20.49 11.53
CA ALA A 101 -10.87 -20.98 12.66
C ALA A 101 -12.26 -20.29 12.82
N GLY A 102 -12.80 -19.74 11.72
CA GLY A 102 -14.11 -19.07 11.67
C GLY A 102 -15.10 -19.80 10.79
#